data_AF-A0A8X7VCK3-F1
#
_entry.id   AF-A0A8X7VCK3-F1
#
_cell.length_a   1.000
_cell.length_b   1.000
_cell.length_c   1.000
_cell.angle_alpha   90.00
_cell.angle_beta   90.00
_cell.angle_gamma   90.00
#
_symmetry.space_group_name_H-M   'P 1'
#
loop_
_entity.id
_entity.type
_entity.pdbx_description
1 polymer ?
#
loop_
_entity_poly.entity_id
_entity_poly.type
_entity_poly.pdbx_seq_one_letter_code
_entity_poly.pdbx_strand_id
1 'polypeptide(L)'
;MVDEACKLYKAMIDYGLSPSEVTRVTLAYGYCTRNDLANAMMLLKPLDKRLWIRTFRTLLRKLCSEKKVGVAALFYQKLLEKDGSPDRVTLAAFTMVRSESGGKNNLVTDLRERESPAK
;
A
#
# COMPACT_ATOMS: atom_id res chain seq x y z
N MET A 1 -9.78 -10.11 -15.90
CA MET A 1 -10.24 -8.73 -15.59
C MET A 1 -9.09 -7.76 -15.32
N VAL A 2 -8.16 -8.04 -14.38
CA VAL A 2 -6.98 -7.16 -14.15
C VAL A 2 -6.04 -7.20 -15.36
N ASP A 3 -5.91 -8.35 -16.01
CA ASP A 3 -5.01 -8.53 -17.15
C ASP A 3 -5.45 -7.69 -18.37
N GLU A 4 -6.75 -7.67 -18.67
CA GLU A 4 -7.34 -6.81 -19.70
C GLU A 4 -7.20 -5.33 -19.37
N ALA A 5 -7.47 -4.96 -18.11
CA ALA A 5 -7.30 -3.59 -17.65
C ALA A 5 -5.82 -3.14 -17.72
N CYS A 6 -4.86 -4.06 -17.51
CA CYS A 6 -3.45 -3.79 -17.71
C CYS A 6 -3.04 -3.67 -19.18
N LYS A 7 -3.64 -4.45 -20.08
CA LYS A 7 -3.45 -4.26 -21.54
C LYS A 7 -3.91 -2.87 -21.96
N LEU A 8 -5.08 -2.44 -21.51
CA LEU A 8 -5.59 -1.09 -21.77
C LEU A 8 -4.70 -0.01 -21.16
N TYR A 9 -4.23 -0.20 -19.93
CA TYR A 9 -3.28 0.72 -19.30
C TYR A 9 -1.98 0.88 -20.10
N LYS A 10 -1.41 -0.22 -20.60
CA LYS A 10 -0.22 -0.18 -21.45
C LYS A 10 -0.50 0.54 -22.76
N ALA A 11 -1.61 0.20 -23.43
CA ALA A 11 -2.03 0.89 -24.65
C ALA A 11 -2.16 2.41 -24.43
N MET A 12 -2.76 2.86 -23.32
CA MET A 12 -2.84 4.29 -22.99
C MET A 12 -1.45 4.94 -22.97
N ILE A 13 -0.47 4.30 -22.33
CA ILE A 13 0.91 4.80 -22.27
C ILE A 13 1.55 4.80 -23.67
N ASP A 14 1.37 3.73 -24.44
CA ASP A 14 1.93 3.59 -25.79
C ASP A 14 1.37 4.64 -26.76
N TYR A 15 0.11 5.06 -26.56
CA TYR A 15 -0.51 6.19 -27.27
C TYR A 15 -0.10 7.57 -26.72
N GLY A 16 0.81 7.64 -25.75
CA GLY A 16 1.25 8.90 -25.13
C GLY A 16 0.25 9.52 -24.16
N LEU A 17 -0.80 8.79 -23.76
CA LEU A 17 -1.74 9.24 -22.75
C LEU A 17 -1.14 9.04 -21.35
N SER A 18 -1.49 9.92 -20.42
CA SER A 18 -1.17 9.74 -19.00
C SER A 18 -2.37 9.12 -18.29
N PRO A 19 -2.28 7.84 -17.84
CA PRO A 19 -3.33 7.24 -17.04
C PRO A 19 -3.61 8.07 -15.78
N SER A 20 -4.89 8.17 -15.42
CA SER A 20 -5.28 8.88 -14.20
C SER A 20 -4.74 8.18 -12.95
N GLU A 21 -4.65 8.92 -11.83
CA GLU A 21 -4.29 8.32 -10.54
C GLU A 21 -5.29 7.22 -10.12
N VAL A 22 -6.59 7.44 -10.35
CA VAL A 22 -7.64 6.44 -10.06
C VAL A 22 -7.40 5.15 -10.85
N THR A 23 -7.00 5.24 -12.11
CA THR A 23 -6.64 4.08 -12.94
C THR A 23 -5.50 3.28 -12.31
N ARG A 24 -4.42 3.97 -11.88
CA ARG A 24 -3.26 3.32 -11.24
C ARG A 24 -3.62 2.68 -9.91
N VAL A 25 -4.36 3.37 -9.05
CA VAL A 25 -4.82 2.85 -7.74
C VAL A 25 -5.68 1.60 -7.93
N THR A 26 -6.62 1.63 -8.88
CA THR A 26 -7.55 0.52 -9.16
C THR A 26 -6.81 -0.70 -9.67
N LEU A 27 -5.86 -0.53 -10.58
CA LEU A 27 -5.03 -1.63 -11.09
C LEU A 27 -4.10 -2.19 -10.02
N ALA A 28 -3.43 -1.33 -9.25
CA ALA A 28 -2.58 -1.75 -8.15
C ALA A 28 -3.38 -2.56 -7.12
N TYR A 29 -4.59 -2.09 -6.79
CA TYR A 29 -5.52 -2.82 -5.93
C TYR A 29 -5.87 -4.21 -6.50
N GLY A 30 -6.16 -4.30 -7.80
CA GLY A 30 -6.43 -5.57 -8.49
C GLY A 30 -5.26 -6.55 -8.42
N TYR A 31 -4.01 -6.08 -8.42
CA TYR A 31 -2.85 -6.92 -8.15
C TYR A 31 -2.74 -7.32 -6.69
N CYS A 32 -3.03 -6.41 -5.75
CA CYS A 32 -3.05 -6.74 -4.33
C CYS A 32 -4.08 -7.83 -3.98
N THR A 33 -5.24 -7.88 -4.66
CA THR A 33 -6.22 -8.95 -4.44
C THR A 33 -5.75 -10.31 -4.95
N ARG A 34 -4.73 -10.33 -5.83
CA ARG A 34 -4.05 -11.53 -6.32
C ARG A 34 -2.75 -11.84 -5.55
N ASN A 35 -2.50 -11.16 -4.43
CA ASN A 35 -1.23 -11.19 -3.66
C ASN A 35 0.02 -10.83 -4.48
N ASP A 36 -0.14 -10.09 -5.57
CA ASP A 36 0.94 -9.69 -6.47
C ASP A 36 1.42 -8.28 -6.14
N LEU A 37 2.19 -8.18 -5.06
CA LEU A 37 2.74 -6.90 -4.61
C LEU A 37 3.71 -6.29 -5.64
N ALA A 38 4.46 -7.11 -6.35
CA ALA A 38 5.50 -6.66 -7.27
C ALA A 38 4.89 -5.83 -8.42
N ASN A 39 3.83 -6.35 -9.05
CA ASN A 39 3.15 -5.62 -10.12
C ASN A 39 2.38 -4.40 -9.59
N ALA A 40 1.80 -4.48 -8.39
CA ALA A 40 1.20 -3.32 -7.74
C ALA A 40 2.24 -2.20 -7.53
N MET A 41 3.43 -2.53 -7.04
CA MET A 41 4.53 -1.57 -6.83
C MET A 41 5.02 -0.95 -8.13
N MET A 42 5.12 -1.75 -9.20
CA MET A 42 5.55 -1.29 -10.51
C MET A 42 4.60 -0.23 -11.08
N LEU A 43 3.29 -0.40 -10.91
CA LEU A 43 2.29 0.59 -11.34
C LEU A 43 2.37 1.91 -10.56
N LEU A 44 2.77 1.85 -9.29
CA LEU A 44 2.85 3.01 -8.41
C LEU A 44 4.21 3.72 -8.49
N LYS A 45 5.25 3.06 -8.98
CA LYS A 45 6.61 3.61 -9.11
C LYS A 45 6.68 4.97 -9.82
N PRO A 46 5.90 5.24 -10.90
CA PRO A 46 5.96 6.53 -11.60
C PRO A 46 5.28 7.69 -10.87
N LEU A 47 4.54 7.45 -9.78
CA LEU A 47 3.87 8.50 -9.03
C LEU A 47 4.89 9.38 -8.28
N ASP A 48 4.65 10.69 -8.25
CA ASP A 48 5.37 11.58 -7.35
C ASP A 48 5.16 11.17 -5.88
N LYS A 49 6.03 11.65 -4.99
CA LYS A 49 6.03 11.25 -3.58
C LYS A 49 4.66 11.44 -2.92
N ARG A 50 3.98 12.57 -3.19
CA ARG A 50 2.71 12.90 -2.53
C ARG A 50 1.59 11.96 -3.00
N LEU A 51 1.47 11.74 -4.31
CA LEU A 51 0.48 10.82 -4.88
C LEU A 51 0.77 9.37 -4.48
N TRP A 52 2.05 9.00 -4.42
CA TRP A 52 2.48 7.68 -3.97
C TRP A 52 2.03 7.42 -2.53
N ILE A 53 2.31 8.34 -1.59
CA ILE A 53 1.92 8.22 -0.18
C ILE A 53 0.40 8.11 -0.06
N ARG A 54 -0.34 8.96 -0.77
CA ARG A 54 -1.81 8.96 -0.74
C ARG A 54 -2.38 7.64 -1.23
N THR A 55 -1.87 7.13 -2.35
CA THR A 55 -2.29 5.84 -2.92
C THR A 55 -1.98 4.69 -1.97
N PHE A 56 -0.79 4.68 -1.36
CA PHE A 56 -0.38 3.66 -0.40
C PHE A 56 -1.30 3.61 0.82
N ARG A 57 -1.63 4.77 1.40
CA ARG A 57 -2.55 4.86 2.54
C ARG A 57 -3.94 4.33 2.18
N THR A 58 -4.46 4.67 1.00
CA THR A 58 -5.74 4.17 0.51
C THR A 58 -5.74 2.65 0.36
N LEU A 59 -4.72 2.09 -0.31
CA LEU A 59 -4.59 0.64 -0.50
C LEU A 59 -4.45 -0.09 0.84
N LEU A 60 -3.63 0.44 1.75
CA LEU A 60 -3.41 -0.16 3.05
C LEU A 60 -4.69 -0.22 3.88
N ARG A 61 -5.43 0.89 3.98
CA ARG A 61 -6.73 0.92 4.69
C ARG A 61 -7.71 -0.08 4.10
N LYS A 62 -7.78 -0.16 2.76
CA LYS A 62 -8.64 -1.11 2.06
C LYS A 62 -8.25 -2.56 2.35
N LEU A 63 -6.96 -2.89 2.26
CA LEU A 63 -6.44 -4.23 2.57
C LEU A 63 -6.69 -4.63 4.03
N CYS A 64 -6.53 -3.70 4.96
CA CYS A 64 -6.89 -3.89 6.37
C CYS A 64 -8.39 -4.19 6.53
N SER A 65 -9.26 -3.40 5.89
CA SER A 65 -10.71 -3.65 5.95
C SER A 65 -11.13 -5.01 5.40
N GLU A 66 -10.34 -5.59 4.49
CA GLU A 66 -10.57 -6.92 3.92
C GLU A 66 -9.79 -8.04 4.63
N LYS A 67 -9.15 -7.74 5.77
CA LYS A 67 -8.35 -8.69 6.56
C LYS A 67 -7.19 -9.32 5.77
N LYS A 68 -6.70 -8.66 4.71
CA LYS A 68 -5.54 -9.09 3.91
C LYS A 68 -4.23 -8.68 4.59
N VAL A 69 -4.01 -9.21 5.80
CA VAL A 69 -2.96 -8.76 6.73
C VAL A 69 -1.55 -8.88 6.15
N GLY A 70 -1.26 -9.95 5.42
CA GLY A 70 0.07 -10.19 4.83
C GLY A 70 0.48 -9.12 3.83
N VAL A 71 -0.38 -8.85 2.84
CA VAL A 71 -0.13 -7.81 1.83
C VAL A 71 -0.13 -6.41 2.46
N ALA A 72 -1.04 -6.17 3.42
CA ALA A 72 -1.08 -4.92 4.19
C ALA A 72 0.25 -4.65 4.92
N ALA A 73 0.85 -5.67 5.55
CA ALA A 73 2.12 -5.51 6.27
C ALA A 73 3.26 -5.08 5.35
N LEU A 74 3.34 -5.65 4.15
CA LEU A 74 4.36 -5.29 3.16
C LEU A 74 4.17 -3.85 2.64
N PHE A 75 2.92 -3.43 2.41
CA PHE A 75 2.61 -2.03 2.04
C PHE A 75 2.99 -1.06 3.16
N TYR A 76 2.72 -1.44 4.41
CA TYR A 76 3.04 -0.63 5.58
C TYR A 76 4.55 -0.45 5.76
N GLN A 77 5.34 -1.52 5.61
CA GLN A 77 6.81 -1.45 5.64
C GLN A 77 7.35 -0.52 4.54
N LYS A 78 6.84 -0.64 3.31
CA LYS A 78 7.27 0.23 2.21
C LYS A 78 6.88 1.69 2.43
N LEU A 79 5.73 1.95 3.04
CA LEU A 79 5.32 3.31 3.43
C LEU A 79 6.28 3.90 4.46
N LEU A 80 6.68 3.12 5.47
CA LEU A 80 7.67 3.54 6.48
C LEU A 80 9.02 3.90 5.86
N GLU A 81 9.52 3.08 4.94
CA GLU A 81 10.80 3.32 4.25
C GLU A 81 10.81 4.65 3.46
N LYS A 82 9.66 5.06 2.89
CA LYS A 82 9.58 6.21 1.97
C LYS A 82 9.04 7.50 2.59
N ASP A 83 8.16 7.40 3.58
CA ASP A 83 7.47 8.53 4.21
C ASP A 83 7.95 8.83 5.65
N GLY A 84 8.58 7.87 6.32
CA GLY A 84 9.11 8.04 7.68
C GLY A 84 8.06 8.02 8.80
N SER A 85 6.80 8.42 8.54
CA SER A 85 5.69 8.27 9.50
C SER A 85 4.33 8.01 8.82
N PRO A 86 3.69 6.85 9.06
CA PRO A 86 2.32 6.59 8.64
C PRO A 86 1.37 7.46 9.47
N ASP A 87 0.25 7.92 8.89
CA ASP A 87 -0.73 8.66 9.68
C ASP A 87 -1.39 7.79 10.77
N ARG A 88 -1.88 8.43 11.85
CA ARG A 88 -2.49 7.74 13.01
C ARG A 88 -3.61 6.79 12.60
N VAL A 89 -4.37 7.14 11.57
CA VAL A 89 -5.48 6.33 11.04
C VAL A 89 -4.97 5.04 10.40
N THR A 90 -3.89 5.14 9.63
CA THR A 90 -3.26 4.00 8.95
C THR A 90 -2.58 3.08 9.95
N LEU A 91 -1.90 3.64 10.96
CA LEU A 91 -1.35 2.89 12.08
C LEU A 91 -2.45 2.14 12.84
N ALA A 92 -3.52 2.82 13.24
CA ALA A 92 -4.63 2.21 13.98
C ALA A 92 -5.33 1.09 13.19
N ALA A 93 -5.59 1.31 11.90
CA ALA A 93 -6.19 0.28 11.05
C ALA A 93 -5.31 -0.97 10.95
N PHE A 94 -3.99 -0.79 10.85
CA PHE A 94 -3.06 -1.92 10.77
C PHE A 94 -2.92 -2.66 12.12
N THR A 95 -2.85 -1.95 13.24
CA THR A 95 -2.74 -2.55 14.58
C THR A 95 -4.01 -3.30 14.99
N MET A 96 -5.20 -2.80 14.64
CA MET A 96 -6.47 -3.51 14.87
C MET A 96 -6.51 -4.86 14.16
N VAL A 97 -6.24 -4.86 12.84
CA VAL A 97 -6.26 -6.09 12.03
C VAL A 97 -5.23 -7.11 12.51
N ARG A 98 -4.07 -6.63 12.98
CA ARG A 98 -3.04 -7.50 13.57
C ARG A 98 -3.45 -8.13 14.89
N SER A 99 -4.19 -7.39 15.71
CA SER A 99 -4.68 -7.86 17.02
C SER A 99 -5.78 -8.91 16.87
N GLU A 100 -6.63 -8.79 15.85
CA GLU A 100 -7.62 -9.82 15.50
C GLU A 100 -6.99 -11.10 14.93
N SER A 101 -5.80 -11.00 14.34
CA SER A 101 -5.16 -12.11 13.62
C SER A 101 -4.24 -13.00 14.48
N GLY A 102 -4.11 -12.76 15.79
CA GLY A 102 -3.39 -13.65 16.73
C GLY A 102 -1.89 -13.91 16.44
N GLY A 103 -1.29 -13.18 15.48
CA GLY A 103 0.08 -13.43 15.01
C GLY A 103 1.11 -12.51 15.65
N LYS A 104 1.85 -13.01 16.64
CA LYS A 104 3.03 -12.36 17.22
C LYS A 104 4.17 -12.27 16.19
N ASN A 105 4.38 -11.10 15.60
CA ASN A 105 5.69 -10.76 14.97
C ASN A 105 6.12 -9.35 15.40
N ASN A 106 7.20 -9.32 16.18
CA ASN A 106 8.45 -8.54 16.19
C ASN A 106 8.57 -7.14 15.52
N LEU A 107 7.61 -6.64 14.72
CA LEU A 107 7.77 -5.35 14.02
C LEU A 107 7.21 -4.15 14.80
N VAL A 108 6.21 -4.37 15.66
CA VAL A 108 5.57 -3.29 16.45
C VAL A 108 6.44 -2.91 17.66
N THR A 109 7.24 -3.84 18.18
CA THR A 109 8.22 -3.56 19.24
C THR A 109 9.25 -2.53 18.76
N ASP A 110 9.73 -2.65 17.53
CA ASP A 110 10.69 -1.70 16.94
C ASP A 110 10.10 -0.31 16.65
N LEU A 111 8.78 -0.24 16.41
CA LEU A 111 8.09 1.03 16.13
C LEU A 111 7.74 1.78 17.42
N ARG A 112 7.43 1.08 18.51
CA ARG A 112 7.16 1.72 19.82
C ARG A 112 8.44 2.34 20.41
N GLU A 113 9.61 1.80 20.10
CA GLU A 113 10.89 2.39 20.51
C GLU A 113 11.25 3.67 19.76
N ARG A 114 10.74 3.88 18.53
CA ARG A 114 10.97 5.11 17.75
C ARG A 114 9.99 6.25 18.06
N GLU A 115 8.87 5.96 18.71
CA GLU A 115 7.92 6.99 19.19
C GLU A 115 8.24 7.53 20.60
N SER A 116 9.38 7.17 21.17
CA SER A 116 9.91 7.82 22.38
C SER A 116 11.00 8.83 22.00
N PRO A 117 10.68 10.09 21.66
CA PRO A 117 11.69 11.12 21.72
C PRO A 117 12.11 11.31 23.18
N ALA A 118 13.43 11.41 23.35
CA ALA A 118 14.16 11.54 24.60
C ALA A 118 13.50 12.50 25.61
N LYS A 119 13.63 12.10 26.88
CA LYS A 119 13.46 12.95 28.06
C LYS A 119 14.39 14.18 27.99
#